data_AF-A0A5N8AHR4-F1
#
_entry.id   AF-A0A5N8AHR4-F1
#
_cell.length_a   1.000
_cell.length_b   1.000
_cell.length_c   1.000
_cell.angle_alpha   90.00
_cell.angle_beta   90.00
_cell.angle_gamma   90.00
#
_symmetry.space_group_name_H-M   'P 1'
#
loop_
_entity.id
_entity.type
_entity.pdbx_description
1 polymer ?
#
loop_
_entity_poly.entity_id
_entity_poly.type
_entity_poly.pdbx_seq_one_letter_code
_entity_poly.pdbx_strand_id
1 'polypeptide(L)' 'LSVRLERSSGFRSLDDEAVALPKRASPLPKPPEDVKGDTIELVVPVEFFMKTR' A
#
# COMPACT_ATOMS: atom_id res chain seq x y z
N LEU A 1 -8.15 9.18 -0.14
CA LEU A 1 -7.01 8.25 -0.24
C LEU A 1 -6.71 7.99 -1.71
N SER A 2 -5.52 8.39 -2.18
CA SER A 2 -5.03 8.12 -3.53
C SER A 2 -3.96 7.02 -3.42
N VAL A 3 -4.01 6.02 -4.29
CA VAL A 3 -3.07 4.88 -4.30
C VAL A 3 -2.60 4.65 -5.73
N ARG A 4 -1.30 4.43 -5.91
CA ARG A 4 -0.66 4.17 -7.20
C ARG A 4 0.47 3.17 -7.00
N LEU A 5 0.82 2.42 -8.04
CA LEU A 5 2.00 1.57 -8.03
C LEU A 5 3.22 2.38 -8.44
N GLU A 6 4.23 2.43 -7.58
CA GLU A 6 5.54 2.96 -7.93
C GLU A 6 6.28 2.01 -8.89
N ARG A 7 6.12 0.70 -8.67
CA ARG A 7 6.70 -0.34 -9.50
C ARG A 7 5.75 -1.53 -9.61
N SER A 8 5.54 -2.01 -10.84
CA SER A 8 4.76 -3.24 -11.09
C SER A 8 5.52 -4.48 -10.61
N SER A 9 4.77 -5.47 -10.13
CA SER A 9 5.29 -6.81 -9.82
C SER A 9 5.58 -7.66 -11.07
N GLY A 10 5.09 -7.25 -12.24
CA GLY A 10 5.08 -8.05 -13.47
C GLY A 10 3.84 -8.96 -13.60
N PHE A 11 2.99 -9.03 -12.57
CA PHE A 11 1.75 -9.82 -12.58
C PHE A 11 0.54 -8.91 -12.32
N ARG A 12 -0.30 -8.74 -13.34
CA ARG A 12 -1.47 -7.85 -13.28
C ARG A 12 -2.39 -8.12 -12.10
N SER A 13 -2.63 -9.39 -11.77
CA SER A 13 -3.51 -9.76 -10.65
C SER A 13 -2.97 -9.32 -9.29
N LEU A 14 -1.65 -9.36 -9.09
CA LEU A 14 -1.01 -8.91 -7.85
C LEU A 14 -0.99 -7.37 -7.77
N ASP A 15 -0.76 -6.72 -8.92
CA ASP A 15 -0.78 -5.26 -9.05
C ASP A 15 -2.18 -4.69 -8.72
N ASP A 16 -3.24 -5.26 -9.30
CA ASP A 16 -4.62 -4.84 -9.05
C ASP A 16 -4.98 -4.99 -7.56
N GLU A 17 -4.56 -6.09 -6.94
CA GLU A 17 -4.79 -6.34 -5.52
C GLU A 17 -3.97 -5.40 -4.61
N ALA A 18 -2.71 -5.10 -4.99
CA ALA A 18 -1.86 -4.16 -4.25
C ALA A 18 -2.45 -2.75 -4.22
N VAL A 19 -3.09 -2.29 -5.30
CA VAL A 19 -3.77 -0.98 -5.33
C VAL A 19 -5.07 -0.98 -4.52
N ALA A 20 -5.77 -2.11 -4.46
CA ALA A 20 -7.00 -2.26 -3.69
C ALA A 20 -6.76 -2.35 -2.17
N LEU A 21 -5.61 -2.89 -1.76
CA LEU A 21 -5.26 -3.18 -0.37
C LEU A 21 -5.41 -1.99 0.60
N PRO A 22 -4.87 -0.78 0.32
CA PRO A 22 -4.92 0.31 1.29
C PRO A 22 -6.33 0.80 1.62
N LYS A 23 -7.28 0.64 0.68
CA LYS A 23 -8.68 0.97 0.93
C LYS A 23 -9.32 0.01 1.95
N ARG A 24 -8.95 -1.27 1.92
CA ARG A 24 -9.45 -2.28 2.86
C ARG A 24 -8.75 -2.21 4.22
N ALA A 25 -7.50 -1.77 4.26
CA ALA A 25 -6.73 -1.59 5.48
C ALA A 25 -7.13 -0.35 6.31
N SER A 26 -8.26 0.30 5.99
CA SER A 26 -8.73 1.48 6.71
C SER A 26 -9.30 1.10 8.10
N PRO A 27 -8.99 1.87 9.17
CA PRO A 27 -8.18 3.08 9.18
C PRO A 27 -6.68 2.80 9.17
N LEU A 28 -5.93 3.61 8.42
CA LEU A 28 -4.47 3.50 8.36
C LEU A 28 -3.82 3.90 9.70
N PRO A 29 -2.59 3.43 9.97
CA PRO A 29 -1.82 3.88 11.12
C PRO A 29 -1.72 5.40 11.18
N LYS A 30 -1.69 5.95 12.40
CA LYS A 30 -1.50 7.38 12.59
C LYS A 30 -0.15 7.80 12.01
N PRO A 31 -0.07 8.97 11.35
CA PRO A 31 1.18 9.57 10.95
C PRO A 31 2.20 9.69 12.10
N PRO A 32 3.51 9.57 11.82
CA PRO A 32 4.54 9.88 12.80
C PRO A 32 4.47 11.35 13.24
N GLU A 33 4.79 11.62 14.50
CA GLU A 33 4.64 12.96 15.13
C GLU A 33 5.53 14.04 14.46
N ASP A 34 6.64 13.64 13.86
CA ASP A 34 7.59 14.55 13.18
C ASP A 34 7.09 15.05 11.82
N VAL A 35 6.04 14.44 11.25
CA VAL A 35 5.53 14.81 9.93
C VAL A 35 4.52 15.95 10.06
N LYS A 36 4.93 17.14 9.60
CA LYS A 36 4.08 18.34 9.58
C LYS A 36 3.24 18.38 8.30
N GLY A 37 1.92 18.49 8.43
CA GLY A 37 0.98 18.71 7.32
C GLY A 37 -0.24 17.78 7.36
N ASP A 38 -1.27 18.13 6.57
CA ASP A 38 -2.54 17.40 6.56
C ASP A 38 -2.53 16.16 5.63
N THR A 39 -1.54 16.07 4.73
CA THR A 39 -1.42 14.98 3.76
C THR A 39 0.02 14.48 3.72
N ILE A 40 0.18 13.16 3.68
CA ILE A 40 1.48 12.49 3.68
C ILE A 40 1.50 11.52 2.51
N GLU A 41 2.59 11.56 1.75
CA GLU A 41 2.89 10.57 0.73
C GLU A 41 3.82 9.51 1.33
N LEU A 42 3.42 8.24 1.21
CA LEU A 42 4.15 7.10 1.75
C LEU A 42 4.32 6.05 0.66
N VAL A 43 5.57 5.63 0.47
CA VAL A 43 5.90 4.49 -0.40
C VAL A 43 6.27 3.32 0.49
N VAL A 44 5.51 2.23 0.38
CA VAL A 44 5.74 0.99 1.14
C VAL A 44 5.84 -0.20 0.18
N PRO A 45 6.69 -1.19 0.47
CA PRO A 45 6.69 -2.43 -0.29
C PRO A 45 5.43 -3.24 0.02
N VAL A 46 4.87 -3.88 -1.02
CA VAL A 46 3.79 -4.86 -0.88
C VAL A 46 4.34 -6.21 -1.30
N GLU A 47 4.34 -7.16 -0.37
CA GLU A 47 4.86 -8.51 -0.59
C GLU A 47 3.74 -9.54 -0.52
N PHE A 48 3.69 -10.42 -1.52
CA PHE A 48 2.76 -11.54 -1.55
C PHE A 48 3.52 -12.83 -1.30
N PHE A 49 3.00 -13.68 -0.40
CA PHE A 49 3.59 -14.96 -0.06
C PHE A 49 2.59 -16.08 -0.34
N MET A 50 3.05 -17.14 -1.00
CA MET A 50 2.29 -18.39 -1.09
C MET A 50 2.51 -19.19 0.19
N LYS A 51 1.42 -19.59 0.86
CA LYS A 51 1.53 -20.52 1.97
C LYS A 51 1.57 -21.94 1.42
N THR A 52 2.68 -22.65 1.64
CA THR A 52 2.73 -24.09 1.46
C THR A 52 1.90 -24.73 2.57
N ARG A 53 1.07 -25.70 2.21
CA ARG A 53 0.21 -26.43 3.15
C ARG A 53 1.02 -27.42 3.98
#